data_AF-A0A972GD11-F1
#
_entry.id   AF-A0A972GD11-F1
#
_cell.length_a   1.000
_cell.length_b   1.000
_cell.length_c   1.000
_cell.angle_alpha   90.00
_cell.angle_beta   90.00
_cell.angle_gamma   90.00
#
_symmetry.space_group_name_H-M   'P 1'
#
loop_
_entity.id
_entity.type
_entity.pdbx_description
1 polymer ?
#
loop_
_entity_poly.entity_id
_entity_poly.type
_entity_poly.pdbx_seq_one_letter_code
_entity_poly.pdbx_strand_id
1 'polypeptide(L)'
;MSILSSFQRGIALLFQSGHGSAFFVVDDHNELQHVETVQTVKRREGETVNDFGRRLVCDFSLEPGDQVEFLVKDNQVNIARLTYHSRSDES
;
A
#
# COMPACT_ATOMS: atom_id res chain seq x y z
N MET A 1 8.21 -7.31 16.19
CA MET A 1 7.31 -8.37 15.67
C MET A 1 8.11 -9.59 15.16
N SER A 2 7.53 -10.79 15.00
CA SER A 2 8.26 -11.92 14.36
C SER A 2 8.23 -11.79 12.84
N ILE A 3 9.28 -12.23 12.14
CA ILE A 3 9.42 -12.17 10.67
C ILE A 3 8.23 -12.75 9.92
N LEU A 4 7.61 -13.80 10.47
CA LEU A 4 6.39 -14.39 9.91
C LEU A 4 5.25 -13.38 9.83
N SER A 5 5.11 -12.50 10.84
CA SER A 5 4.03 -11.51 10.89
C SER A 5 4.23 -10.37 9.88
N SER A 6 5.46 -9.91 9.66
CA SER A 6 5.77 -8.90 8.64
C SER A 6 5.58 -9.44 7.22
N PHE A 7 6.03 -10.68 6.97
CA PHE A 7 5.80 -11.36 5.69
C PHE A 7 4.30 -11.59 5.42
N GLN A 8 3.57 -12.15 6.39
CA GLN A 8 2.14 -12.39 6.26
C GLN A 8 1.36 -11.09 6.03
N ARG A 9 1.73 -9.99 6.70
CA ARG A 9 1.09 -8.68 6.52
C ARG A 9 1.35 -8.10 5.13
N GLY A 10 2.60 -8.10 4.67
CA GLY A 10 2.96 -7.63 3.33
C GLY A 10 2.21 -8.39 2.24
N ILE A 11 2.14 -9.73 2.36
CA ILE A 11 1.42 -10.59 1.41
C ILE A 11 -0.11 -10.44 1.51
N ALA A 12 -0.68 -10.32 2.72
CA ALA A 12 -2.12 -10.13 2.91
C ALA A 12 -2.62 -8.83 2.24
N LEU A 13 -1.84 -7.75 2.34
CA LEU A 13 -2.10 -6.48 1.67
C LEU A 13 -2.11 -6.60 0.14
N LEU A 14 -1.25 -7.46 -0.44
CA LEU A 14 -1.27 -7.75 -1.87
C LEU A 14 -2.53 -8.50 -2.30
N PHE A 15 -2.98 -9.49 -1.51
CA PHE A 15 -4.18 -10.25 -1.84
C PHE A 15 -5.48 -9.43 -1.81
N GLN A 16 -5.54 -8.40 -0.96
CA GLN A 16 -6.70 -7.49 -0.90
C GLN A 16 -6.81 -6.56 -2.12
N SER A 17 -5.67 -6.20 -2.74
CA SER A 17 -5.64 -5.21 -3.82
C SER A 17 -5.76 -5.81 -5.22
N GLY A 18 -5.47 -7.10 -5.40
CA GLY A 18 -5.46 -7.79 -6.70
C GLY A 18 -4.31 -7.37 -7.63
N HIS A 19 -3.71 -6.20 -7.41
CA HIS A 19 -2.55 -5.66 -8.13
C HIS A 19 -1.66 -4.82 -7.20
N GLY A 20 -0.39 -5.19 -7.09
CA GLY A 20 0.59 -4.47 -6.27
C GLY A 20 1.95 -5.16 -6.26
N SER A 21 2.88 -4.61 -5.48
CA SER A 21 4.21 -5.19 -5.22
C SER A 21 4.58 -5.00 -3.76
N ALA A 22 5.28 -5.96 -3.17
CA ALA A 22 5.90 -5.80 -1.86
C ALA A 22 7.41 -6.02 -1.99
N PHE A 23 8.18 -5.16 -1.36
CA PHE A 23 9.64 -5.23 -1.35
C PHE A 23 10.13 -5.72 0.01
N PHE A 24 11.03 -6.70 -0.02
CA PHE A 24 11.66 -7.28 1.14
C PHE A 24 13.17 -7.30 0.93
N VAL A 25 13.93 -7.08 1.99
CA VAL A 25 15.38 -7.25 2.01
C VAL A 25 15.74 -8.38 2.96
N VAL A 26 16.86 -9.04 2.70
CA VAL A 26 17.44 -10.00 3.64
C VAL A 26 18.44 -9.24 4.50
N ASP A 27 18.29 -9.29 5.81
CA ASP A 27 19.21 -8.64 6.74
C ASP A 27 20.44 -9.50 7.07
N ASP A 28 21.33 -8.97 7.92
CA ASP A 28 22.58 -9.62 8.32
C ASP A 28 22.38 -10.94 9.11
N HIS A 29 21.15 -11.22 9.56
CA HIS A 29 20.78 -12.45 10.25
C HIS A 29 20.15 -13.50 9.32
N ASN A 30 20.14 -13.24 7.99
CA ASN A 30 19.43 -14.02 6.97
C ASN A 30 17.90 -14.01 7.14
N GLU A 31 17.35 -12.95 7.71
CA GLU A 31 15.90 -12.81 7.92
C GLU A 31 15.27 -11.88 6.89
N LEU A 32 14.03 -12.17 6.47
CA LEU A 32 13.28 -11.31 5.56
C LEU A 32 12.68 -10.12 6.31
N GLN A 33 13.16 -8.91 5.99
CA GLN A 33 12.61 -7.67 6.50
C GLN A 33 11.72 -7.02 5.45
N HIS A 34 10.47 -6.73 5.81
CA HIS A 34 9.56 -5.98 4.95
C HIS A 34 9.97 -4.52 4.91
N VAL A 35 10.08 -3.96 3.71
CA VAL A 35 10.51 -2.56 3.51
C VAL A 35 9.35 -1.67 3.09
N GLU A 36 8.60 -2.10 2.07
CA GLU A 36 7.45 -1.33 1.57
C GLU A 36 6.45 -2.23 0.85
N THR A 37 5.20 -1.81 0.84
CA THR A 37 4.16 -2.38 -0.03
C THR A 37 3.58 -1.26 -0.87
N VAL A 38 3.51 -1.48 -2.19
CA VAL A 38 2.87 -0.57 -3.13
C VAL A 38 1.61 -1.23 -3.68
N GLN A 39 0.45 -0.61 -3.47
CA GLN A 39 -0.82 -1.04 -4.04
C GLN A 39 -1.29 -0.07 -5.11
N THR A 40 -1.87 -0.60 -6.19
CA THR A 40 -2.47 0.23 -7.24
C THR A 40 -3.98 0.11 -7.20
N VAL A 41 -4.66 1.22 -6.92
CA VAL A 41 -6.12 1.28 -6.82
C VAL A 41 -6.68 2.11 -7.96
N LYS A 42 -7.61 1.54 -8.72
CA LYS A 42 -8.33 2.27 -9.78
C LYS A 42 -9.57 2.96 -9.20
N ARG A 43 -9.88 4.14 -9.75
CA ARG A 43 -11.17 4.80 -9.55
C ARG A 43 -12.26 3.93 -10.19
N ARG A 44 -13.39 3.78 -9.50
CA ARG A 44 -14.54 3.04 -10.01
C ARG A 44 -15.26 3.86 -11.10
N GLU A 45 -15.98 3.18 -11.99
CA GLU A 45 -16.82 3.86 -12.97
C GLU A 45 -17.90 4.70 -12.27
N GLY A 46 -18.10 5.95 -12.71
CA GLY A 46 -19.04 6.89 -12.09
C GLY A 46 -18.62 7.48 -10.74
N GLU A 47 -17.50 7.02 -10.15
CA GLU A 47 -16.99 7.56 -8.88
C GLU A 47 -16.38 8.96 -9.08
N THR A 48 -16.75 9.92 -8.22
CA THR A 48 -16.14 11.25 -8.23
C THR A 48 -14.74 11.22 -7.62
N VAL A 49 -13.91 12.21 -7.92
CA VAL A 49 -12.55 12.31 -7.34
C VAL A 49 -12.59 12.39 -5.81
N ASN A 50 -13.60 13.09 -5.25
CA ASN A 50 -13.75 13.21 -3.80
C ASN A 50 -14.17 11.90 -3.15
N ASP A 51 -15.06 11.14 -3.80
CA ASP A 51 -15.49 9.82 -3.29
C ASP A 51 -14.34 8.82 -3.37
N PHE A 52 -13.54 8.89 -4.45
CA PHE A 52 -12.34 8.11 -4.59
C PHE A 52 -11.36 8.40 -3.44
N GLY A 53 -11.07 9.66 -3.16
CA GLY A 53 -10.20 10.07 -2.05
C GLY A 53 -10.70 9.56 -0.68
N ARG A 54 -12.00 9.68 -0.39
CA ARG A 54 -12.59 9.13 0.85
C ARG A 54 -12.43 7.62 0.93
N ARG A 55 -12.68 6.91 -0.17
CA ARG A 55 -12.56 5.45 -0.24
C ARG A 55 -11.13 4.99 0.03
N LEU A 56 -10.13 5.70 -0.51
CA LEU A 56 -8.72 5.37 -0.23
C LEU A 56 -8.42 5.44 1.27
N VAL A 57 -8.92 6.46 1.98
CA VAL A 57 -8.70 6.59 3.43
C VAL A 57 -9.46 5.51 4.21
N CYS A 58 -10.74 5.29 3.90
CA CYS A 58 -11.60 4.39 4.67
C CYS A 58 -11.32 2.90 4.39
N ASP A 59 -11.20 2.51 3.12
CA ASP A 59 -11.13 1.10 2.74
C ASP A 59 -9.72 0.53 2.88
N PHE A 60 -8.69 1.38 2.76
CA PHE A 60 -7.29 0.95 2.73
C PHE A 60 -6.51 1.26 4.01
N SER A 61 -7.21 1.73 5.06
CA SER A 61 -6.66 1.95 6.41
C SER A 61 -5.34 2.73 6.39
N LEU A 62 -5.27 3.79 5.57
CA LEU A 62 -4.08 4.63 5.48
C LEU A 62 -3.81 5.30 6.83
N GLU A 63 -2.54 5.27 7.23
CA GLU A 63 -2.07 5.87 8.47
C GLU A 63 -1.18 7.09 8.19
N PRO A 64 -0.98 7.99 9.19
CA PRO A 64 0.00 9.05 9.05
C PRO A 64 1.40 8.49 8.72
N GLY A 65 1.98 8.95 7.60
CA GLY A 65 3.27 8.46 7.09
C GLY A 65 3.15 7.64 5.80
N ASP A 66 1.96 7.10 5.51
CA ASP A 66 1.70 6.45 4.22
C ASP A 66 1.64 7.49 3.10
N GLN A 67 2.05 7.07 1.89
CA GLN A 67 2.08 7.94 0.73
C GLN A 67 1.00 7.56 -0.26
N VAL A 68 0.34 8.57 -0.82
CA VAL A 68 -0.68 8.43 -1.87
C VAL A 68 -0.25 9.23 -3.09
N GLU A 69 0.07 8.54 -4.18
CA GLU A 69 0.39 9.14 -5.47
C GLU A 69 -0.83 9.01 -6.40
N PHE A 70 -1.41 10.13 -6.83
CA PHE A 70 -2.49 10.14 -7.81
C PHE A 70 -1.94 10.25 -9.23
N LEU A 71 -2.24 9.27 -10.07
CA LEU A 71 -1.86 9.28 -11.48
C LEU A 71 -2.97 9.89 -12.32
N VAL A 72 -2.62 10.97 -13.02
CA VAL A 72 -3.51 11.68 -13.94
C VAL A 72 -3.28 11.17 -15.36
N LYS A 73 -4.34 10.72 -16.01
CA LYS A 73 -4.35 10.39 -17.44
C LYS A 73 -5.56 11.04 -18.08
N ASP A 74 -5.38 11.66 -19.25
CA ASP A 74 -6.46 12.32 -19.99
C ASP A 74 -7.23 13.38 -19.15
N ASN A 75 -6.48 14.19 -18.38
CA ASN A 75 -7.00 15.17 -17.41
C ASN A 75 -7.91 14.59 -16.31
N GLN A 76 -7.84 13.29 -16.04
CA GLN A 76 -8.61 12.64 -14.98
C GLN A 76 -7.70 11.87 -14.02
N VAL A 77 -7.98 12.00 -12.72
CA VAL A 77 -7.39 11.14 -11.68
C VAL A 77 -8.10 9.79 -11.73
N ASN A 78 -7.43 8.78 -12.26
CA ASN A 78 -8.02 7.45 -12.49
C ASN A 78 -7.38 6.35 -11.65
N ILE A 79 -6.17 6.59 -11.15
CA ILE A 79 -5.39 5.59 -10.43
C ILE A 79 -4.72 6.28 -9.24
N ALA A 80 -4.66 5.59 -8.11
CA ALA A 80 -3.82 5.94 -6.97
C ALA A 80 -2.82 4.81 -6.70
N ARG A 81 -1.57 5.17 -6.43
CA ARG A 81 -0.56 4.26 -5.87
C ARG A 81 -0.43 4.57 -4.39
N LEU A 82 -0.64 3.56 -3.57
CA LEU A 82 -0.53 3.63 -2.12
C LEU A 82 0.78 2.97 -1.72
N THR A 83 1.69 3.72 -1.12
CA THR A 83 2.93 3.17 -0.56
C THR A 83 2.78 3.16 0.95
N TYR A 84 2.73 1.96 1.51
CA TYR A 84 2.70 1.74 2.95
C TYR A 84 4.11 1.72 3.47
N HIS A 85 4.41 2.57 4.45
CA HIS A 85 5.71 2.52 5.08
C HIS A 85 5.79 1.25 5.94
N SER A 86 6.91 0.52 5.86
CA SER A 86 7.17 -0.51 6.87
C SER A 86 7.38 0.18 8.21
N ARG A 87 6.59 -0.19 9.20
CA ARG A 87 6.93 0.10 10.59
C ARG A 87 8.12 -0.79 10.93
N SER A 88 9.32 -0.23 10.84
CA SER A 88 10.39 -0.65 11.74
C SER A 88 9.84 -0.39 13.14
N ASP A 89 9.46 -1.44 13.86
CA ASP A 89 9.17 -1.34 15.29
C ASP A 89 10.46 -0.80 15.93
N GLU A 90 10.60 0.52 16.09
CA GLU A 90 11.48 1.08 17.10
C GLU A 90 10.89 0.63 18.45
N SER A 91 11.40 -0.52 18.91
CA SER A 91 11.20 -1.06 20.27
C SER A 91 12.30 -0.53 21.18
#